data_AF-A0A8J2TFV3-F1
#
_entry.id   AF-A0A8J2TFV3-F1
#
_cell.length_a   1.000
_cell.length_b   1.000
_cell.length_c   1.000
_cell.angle_alpha   90.00
_cell.angle_beta   90.00
_cell.angle_gamma   90.00
#
_symmetry.space_group_name_H-M   'P 1'
#
loop_
_entity.id
_entity.type
_entity.pdbx_description
1 polymer ?
#
loop_
_entity_poly.entity_id
_entity_poly.type
_entity_poly.pdbx_seq_one_letter_code
_entity_poly.pdbx_strand_id
1 'polypeptide(L)' 'MKKYQSAVDSYAANPTPETMESVQVAMSAAYSKIDKAVKRNVLHKNNGARKKASLAKALSKVTVAAS' A
#
# COMPACT_ATOMS: atom_id res chain seq x y z
N MET A 1 -1.51 -6.06 7.14
CA MET A 1 -1.59 -5.45 5.80
C MET A 1 -2.14 -6.40 4.73
N LYS A 2 -2.82 -7.50 5.09
CA LYS A 2 -3.37 -8.48 4.11
C LYS A 2 -4.38 -7.88 3.11
N LYS A 3 -5.21 -6.91 3.55
CA LYS A 3 -6.17 -6.22 2.67
C LYS A 3 -5.50 -5.47 1.51
N TYR A 4 -4.37 -4.81 1.77
CA TYR A 4 -3.61 -4.13 0.71
C TYR A 4 -2.98 -5.14 -0.24
N GLN A 5 -2.40 -6.22 0.29
CA GLN A 5 -1.81 -7.27 -0.53
C GLN A 5 -2.85 -7.87 -1.48
N SER A 6 -4.01 -8.26 -0.96
CA SER A 6 -5.11 -8.80 -1.76
C SER A 6 -5.60 -7.82 -2.83
N ALA A 7 -5.68 -6.51 -2.54
CA ALA A 7 -6.06 -5.52 -3.54
C ALA A 7 -5.01 -5.40 -4.65
N VAL A 8 -3.72 -5.42 -4.29
CA VAL A 8 -2.60 -5.39 -5.26
C VAL A 8 -2.61 -6.64 -6.13
N ASP A 9 -2.86 -7.81 -5.55
CA ASP A 9 -2.95 -9.07 -6.28
C ASP A 9 -4.14 -9.07 -7.27
N SER A 10 -5.29 -8.53 -6.85
CA SER A 10 -6.46 -8.35 -7.73
C SER A 10 -6.18 -7.38 -8.89
N TYR A 11 -5.48 -6.27 -8.63
CA TYR A 11 -5.09 -5.31 -9.67
C TYR A 11 -4.05 -5.90 -10.64
N ALA A 12 -3.12 -6.72 -10.13
CA ALA A 12 -2.16 -7.44 -10.98
C ALA A 12 -2.84 -8.46 -11.91
N ALA A 13 -3.93 -9.09 -11.45
CA ALA A 13 -4.71 -10.02 -12.27
C ALA A 13 -5.61 -9.31 -13.29
N ASN A 14 -6.19 -8.16 -12.94
CA ASN A 14 -7.07 -7.38 -13.80
C ASN A 14 -6.78 -5.88 -13.63
N PRO A 15 -5.93 -5.27 -14.49
CA PRO A 15 -5.58 -3.86 -14.38
C PRO A 15 -6.72 -2.98 -14.90
N THR A 16 -7.74 -2.78 -14.06
CA THR A 16 -8.91 -1.94 -14.35
C THR A 16 -8.91 -0.69 -13.47
N PRO A 17 -9.62 0.39 -13.86
CA PRO A 17 -9.74 1.58 -13.03
C PRO A 17 -10.36 1.30 -11.64
N GLU A 18 -11.34 0.41 -11.56
CA GLU A 18 -12.03 0.04 -10.31
C GLU A 18 -11.12 -0.71 -9.32
N THR A 19 -10.30 -1.62 -9.82
CA THR A 19 -9.31 -2.35 -8.99
C THR A 19 -8.19 -1.41 -8.55
N MET A 20 -7.82 -0.43 -9.37
CA MET A 20 -6.88 0.62 -9.00
C MET A 20 -7.41 1.49 -7.85
N GLU A 21 -8.69 1.88 -7.89
CA GLU A 21 -9.33 2.63 -6.81
C GLU A 21 -9.32 1.83 -5.50
N SER A 22 -9.65 0.53 -5.58
CA SER A 22 -9.59 -0.38 -4.42
C SER A 22 -8.19 -0.45 -3.80
N VAL A 23 -7.14 -0.48 -4.63
CA VAL A 23 -5.74 -0.41 -4.17
C VAL A 23 -5.45 0.92 -3.47
N GLN A 24 -5.90 2.06 -4.01
CA GLN A 24 -5.68 3.38 -3.42
C GLN A 24 -6.37 3.54 -2.06
N VAL A 25 -7.60 3.04 -1.92
CA VAL A 25 -8.34 3.02 -0.66
C VAL A 25 -7.60 2.17 0.38
N ALA A 26 -7.16 0.96 0.00
CA ALA A 26 -6.40 0.08 0.88
C ALA A 26 -5.04 0.68 1.28
N MET A 27 -4.38 1.40 0.36
CA MET A 27 -3.12 2.09 0.58
C MET A 27 -3.28 3.22 1.62
N SER A 28 -4.32 4.05 1.46
CA SER A 28 -4.65 5.14 2.38
C SER A 28 -4.92 4.62 3.80
N ALA A 29 -5.68 3.52 3.91
CA ALA A 29 -5.92 2.87 5.19
C ALA A 29 -4.64 2.30 5.82
N ALA A 30 -3.73 1.73 5.02
CA ALA A 30 -2.44 1.24 5.49
C ALA A 30 -1.53 2.37 5.99
N TYR A 31 -1.47 3.49 5.26
CA TYR A 31 -0.71 4.68 5.67
C TYR A 31 -1.24 5.27 6.97
N SER A 32 -2.57 5.42 7.11
CA SER A 32 -3.18 5.90 8.35
C SER A 32 -2.81 5.02 9.55
N LYS A 33 -2.78 3.69 9.39
CA LYS A 33 -2.36 2.77 10.46
C LYS A 33 -0.88 2.93 10.82
N ILE A 34 0.00 3.09 9.83
CA ILE A 34 1.43 3.33 10.07
C ILE A 34 1.61 4.66 10.83
N ASP A 35 0.94 5.72 10.39
CA ASP A 35 1.09 7.05 10.98
C ASP A 35 0.53 7.10 12.40
N LYS A 36 -0.59 6.42 12.65
CA LYS A 36 -1.11 6.24 14.01
C LYS A 36 -0.09 5.50 14.88
N ALA A 37 0.54 4.44 14.39
CA ALA A 37 1.56 3.71 15.15
C ALA A 37 2.83 4.55 15.41
N VAL A 38 3.25 5.39 14.45
CA VAL A 38 4.35 6.34 14.64
C VAL A 38 3.98 7.40 15.67
N LYS A 39 2.79 8.02 15.55
CA LYS A 39 2.29 9.03 16.50
C LYS A 39 2.18 8.49 17.92
N ARG A 40 1.83 7.21 18.08
CA ARG A 40 1.76 6.54 19.39
C ARG A 40 3.11 5.99 19.87
N ASN A 41 4.22 6.32 19.20
CA ASN A 41 5.57 5.84 19.49
C ASN A 41 5.72 4.29 19.49
N VAL A 42 4.78 3.56 18.89
CA VAL A 42 4.87 2.10 18.71
C VAL A 42 5.86 1.75 17.61
N LEU A 43 6.00 2.62 16.60
CA LEU A 43 7.00 2.50 15.55
C LEU A 43 7.89 3.74 15.52
N HIS A 44 9.20 3.53 15.40
CA HIS A 44 10.12 4.62 15.11
C HIS A 44 9.80 5.26 13.74
N LYS A 45 9.97 6.59 13.62
CA LYS A 45 9.72 7.37 12.39
C LYS A 45 10.35 6.75 11.14
N ASN A 46 11.59 6.29 11.23
CA ASN A 46 12.29 5.66 10.09
C ASN A 46 11.66 4.31 9.72
N ASN A 47 11.17 3.54 10.69
CA ASN A 47 10.47 2.28 10.42
C ASN A 47 9.13 2.55 9.72
N GLY A 48 8.40 3.57 10.19
CA GLY A 48 7.19 4.04 9.51
C GLY A 48 7.46 4.44 8.05
N ALA A 49 8.47 5.27 7.82
CA ALA A 49 8.88 5.71 6.47
C ALA A 49 9.28 4.52 5.58
N ARG A 50 10.10 3.58 6.08
CA ARG A 50 10.50 2.37 5.34
C ARG A 50 9.29 1.51 4.97
N LYS A 51 8.32 1.35 5.88
CA LYS A 51 7.09 0.59 5.59
C LYS A 51 6.24 1.26 4.51
N LYS A 52 6.09 2.59 4.54
CA LYS A 52 5.39 3.33 3.47
C LYS A 52 6.09 3.18 2.12
N ALA A 53 7.41 3.35 2.08
CA ALA A 53 8.20 3.18 0.87
C ALA A 53 8.08 1.76 0.29
N SER A 54 8.05 0.73 1.14
CA SER A 54 7.84 -0.66 0.71
C SER A 54 6.48 -0.88 0.04
N LEU A 55 5.41 -0.23 0.54
CA LEU A 55 4.08 -0.33 -0.06
C LEU A 55 4.06 0.37 -1.43
N ALA A 56 4.58 1.58 -1.52
CA ALA A 56 4.68 2.31 -2.79
C ALA A 56 5.47 1.51 -3.85
N LYS A 57 6.58 0.89 -3.44
CA LYS A 57 7.39 0.04 -4.33
C LYS A 57 6.66 -1.23 -4.78
N ALA A 58 5.75 -1.76 -3.97
CA ALA A 58 4.94 -2.92 -4.37
C ALA A 58 3.95 -2.52 -5.47
N LEU A 59 3.26 -1.38 -5.32
CA LEU A 59 2.36 -0.85 -6.34
C LEU A 59 3.10 -0.53 -7.64
N SER A 60 4.25 0.15 -7.56
CA SER A 60 5.01 0.55 -8.75
C SER A 60 5.46 -0.63 -9.61
N LYS A 61 5.78 -1.78 -8.98
CA LYS A 61 6.13 -3.00 -9.70
C LYS A 61 4.97 -3.52 -10.55
N VAL A 62 3.76 -3.48 -10.00
CA VAL A 62 2.57 -3.98 -10.69
C VAL A 62 2.15 -3.02 -11.81
N THR A 63 2.23 -1.70 -11.59
CA THR A 63 1.92 -0.73 -12.65
C THR A 63 2.90 -0.79 -13.80
N VAL A 64 4.20 -0.96 -13.53
CA VAL A 64 5.23 -1.11 -14.58
C VAL A 64 5.05 -2.43 -15.35
N ALA A 65 4.62 -3.51 -14.69
CA ALA A 65 4.35 -4.78 -15.36
C ALA A 65 3.07 -4.75 -16.22
N ALA A 66 2.14 -3.82 -15.94
CA ALA A 66 0.91 -3.63 -16.70
C ALA A 66 1.04 -2.56 -17.81
N SER A 67 2.24 -1.99 -18.00
CA SER A 67 2.59 -1.03 -19.06
C SER A 67 3.15 -1.74 -20.28
#